data_AF-A0A4P9ZTK6-F1
#
_entry.id   AF-A0A4P9ZTK6-F1
#
_cell.length_a   1.000
_cell.length_b   1.000
_cell.length_c   1.000
_cell.angle_alpha   90.00
_cell.angle_beta   90.00
_cell.angle_gamma   90.00
#
_symmetry.space_group_name_H-M   'P 1'
#
loop_
_entity.id
_entity.type
_entity.pdbx_description
1 polymer ?
#
loop_
_entity_poly.entity_id
_entity_poly.type
_entity_poly.pdbx_seq_one_letter_code
_entity_poly.pdbx_strand_id
1 'polypeptide(L)' 'FIKPVDTTAIPDYLTVIKRPMDFGTMRKKIDNRVYRNIGEFRADFELVIRNATTYNSPTTLYYRTARKLEE' A
#
# COMPACT_ATOMS: atom_id res chain seq x y z
N PHE A 1 6.84 -2.09 0.10
CA PHE A 1 5.56 -2.78 0.33
C PHE A 1 5.42 -3.42 1.70
N ILE A 2 6.47 -4.00 2.31
CA ILE A 2 6.34 -4.74 3.59
C ILE A 2 6.38 -3.87 4.86
N LYS A 3 6.74 -2.59 4.75
CA LYS A 3 6.78 -1.63 5.85
C LYS A 3 6.09 -0.33 5.40
N PRO A 4 5.55 0.47 6.34
CA PRO A 4 5.06 1.81 6.05
C PRO A 4 6.13 2.66 5.37
N VAL A 5 5.71 3.60 4.54
CA VAL A 5 6.60 4.63 4.00
C VAL A 5 7.06 5.54 5.13
N ASP A 6 8.37 5.81 5.20
CA ASP A 6 8.92 6.79 6.13
C ASP A 6 8.64 8.21 5.60
N THR A 7 7.65 8.86 6.20
CA THR A 7 7.17 10.18 5.79
C THR A 7 8.10 11.31 6.24
N THR A 8 9.10 11.02 7.09
CA THR A 8 10.15 12.00 7.41
C THR A 8 11.21 12.03 6.31
N ALA A 9 11.53 10.86 5.75
CA ALA A 9 12.43 10.73 4.61
C ALA A 9 11.76 11.09 3.27
N ILE A 10 10.43 10.96 3.18
CA ILE A 10 9.63 11.25 1.98
C ILE A 10 8.50 12.24 2.36
N PRO A 11 8.81 13.55 2.48
CA PRO A 11 7.92 14.53 3.09
C PRO A 11 6.63 14.80 2.30
N ASP A 12 6.67 14.64 0.98
CA ASP A 12 5.54 14.89 0.09
C ASP A 12 4.56 13.70 0.03
N TYR A 13 4.93 12.53 0.54
CA TYR A 13 4.13 11.31 0.40
C TYR A 13 2.69 11.48 0.87
N LEU A 14 2.47 12.11 2.05
CA LEU A 14 1.13 12.32 2.61
C LEU A 14 0.34 13.46 1.94
N THR A 15 1.03 14.29 1.15
CA THR A 15 0.37 15.31 0.32
C THR A 15 -0.34 14.68 -0.87
N VAL A 16 0.21 13.58 -1.40
CA VAL A 16 -0.33 12.81 -2.52
C VAL A 16 -1.22 11.67 -2.02
N ILE A 17 -0.70 10.84 -1.11
CA ILE A 17 -1.36 9.62 -0.62
C ILE A 17 -2.08 9.89 0.70
N LYS A 18 -3.42 9.90 0.63
CA LYS A 18 -4.29 10.23 1.77
C LYS A 18 -4.54 9.10 2.75
N ARG A 19 -4.39 7.85 2.29
CA ARG A 19 -4.59 6.65 3.10
C ARG A 19 -3.43 5.68 2.88
N PRO A 20 -2.29 5.88 3.57
CA PRO A 20 -1.17 4.96 3.49
C PRO A 20 -1.57 3.54 3.90
N MET A 21 -0.99 2.55 3.23
CA MET A 21 -1.15 1.14 3.57
C MET A 21 0.09 0.37 3.09
N ASP A 22 0.40 -0.72 3.78
CA ASP A 22 1.52 -1.61 3.48
C ASP A 22 1.21 -3.03 3.99
N PHE A 23 1.91 -4.04 3.47
CA PHE A 23 1.68 -5.44 3.80
C PHE A 23 2.03 -5.79 5.25
N GLY A 24 2.94 -5.06 5.89
CA GLY A 24 3.23 -5.23 7.31
C GLY A 24 2.06 -4.77 8.18
N THR A 25 1.47 -3.64 7.84
CA THR A 25 0.23 -3.15 8.48
C THR A 25 -0.94 -4.10 8.24
N MET A 26 -1.13 -4.59 7.01
CA MET A 26 -2.15 -5.60 6.71
C MET A 26 -1.93 -6.88 7.52
N ARG A 27 -0.68 -7.33 7.69
CA ARG A 27 -0.37 -8.50 8.51
C ARG A 27 -0.78 -8.29 9.97
N LYS A 28 -0.45 -7.13 10.55
CA LYS A 28 -0.91 -6.76 11.90
C LYS A 28 -2.44 -6.74 12.00
N LYS A 29 -3.14 -6.28 10.96
CA LYS A 29 -4.61 -6.29 10.90
C LYS A 29 -5.19 -7.71 10.88
N ILE A 30 -4.54 -8.65 10.20
CA ILE A 30 -4.91 -10.07 10.25
C ILE A 30 -4.71 -10.62 11.66
N ASP A 31 -3.51 -10.44 12.23
CA ASP A 31 -3.15 -10.99 13.54
C ASP A 31 -4.08 -10.46 14.65
N ASN A 32 -4.52 -9.20 14.53
CA ASN A 32 -5.46 -8.55 15.45
C ASN A 32 -6.94 -8.74 15.07
N ARG A 33 -7.27 -9.61 14.11
CA ARG A 33 -8.66 -9.89 13.65
C ARG A 33 -9.46 -8.64 13.26
N VAL A 34 -8.80 -7.65 12.67
CA VAL A 34 -9.43 -6.37 12.26
C VAL A 34 -10.29 -6.55 11.02
N TYR A 35 -9.90 -7.43 10.09
CA TYR A 35 -10.68 -7.72 8.90
C TYR A 35 -11.86 -8.63 9.24
N ARG A 36 -13.08 -8.14 9.01
CA ARG A 36 -14.31 -8.88 9.27
C ARG A 36 -14.67 -9.86 8.15
N ASN A 37 -14.20 -9.57 6.95
CA ASN A 37 -14.42 -10.37 5.76
C ASN A 37 -13.27 -10.19 4.75
N ILE A 38 -13.24 -11.06 3.74
CA ILE A 38 -12.21 -11.03 2.69
C ILE A 38 -12.25 -9.75 1.84
N GLY A 39 -13.41 -9.09 1.75
CA GLY A 39 -13.56 -7.83 1.03
C GLY A 39 -12.77 -6.69 1.66
N GLU A 40 -12.76 -6.60 3.00
CA GLU A 40 -11.96 -5.59 3.71
C GLU A 40 -10.45 -5.82 3.55
N PHE A 41 -10.01 -7.10 3.54
CA PHE A 41 -8.62 -7.45 3.24
C PHE A 41 -8.25 -7.09 1.80
N ARG A 42 -9.10 -7.45 0.83
CA ARG A 42 -8.90 -7.12 -0.60
C ARG A 42 -8.82 -5.62 -0.82
N ALA A 43 -9.67 -4.84 -0.16
CA ALA A 43 -9.66 -3.38 -0.27
C ALA A 43 -8.32 -2.76 0.19
N ASP A 44 -7.71 -3.27 1.26
CA ASP A 44 -6.39 -2.81 1.68
C ASP A 44 -5.28 -3.28 0.74
N PHE A 45 -5.38 -4.50 0.19
CA PHE A 45 -4.44 -5.00 -0.82
C PHE A 45 -4.43 -4.10 -2.07
N GLU A 46 -5.62 -3.80 -2.61
CA GLU A 46 -5.81 -2.88 -3.73
C GLU A 46 -5.32 -1.47 -3.38
N LEU A 47 -5.51 -1.03 -2.14
CA LEU A 47 -5.01 0.26 -1.68
C LEU A 47 -3.47 0.33 -1.71
N VAL A 48 -2.76 -0.74 -1.32
CA VAL A 48 -1.29 -0.79 -1.44
C VAL A 48 -0.85 -0.61 -2.90
N ILE A 49 -1.50 -1.32 -3.83
CA ILE A 49 -1.20 -1.23 -5.26
C ILE A 49 -1.50 0.17 -5.79
N ARG A 50 -2.71 0.69 -5.53
CA ARG A 50 -3.15 2.01 -5.99
C ARG A 50 -2.25 3.12 -5.46
N ASN A 51 -1.87 3.07 -4.18
CA ASN A 51 -0.96 4.06 -3.61
C ASN A 51 0.41 4.04 -4.30
N ALA A 52 0.93 2.84 -4.59
CA ALA A 52 2.20 2.69 -5.26
C ALA A 52 2.16 3.19 -6.71
N THR A 53 1.09 2.90 -7.46
CA THR A 53 0.94 3.36 -8.85
C THR A 53 0.57 4.84 -8.95
N THR A 54 -0.08 5.41 -7.93
CA THR A 54 -0.41 6.84 -7.87
C THR A 54 0.82 7.70 -7.55
N TYR A 55 1.65 7.27 -6.60
CA TYR A 55 2.80 8.06 -6.16
C TYR A 55 4.03 7.91 -7.07
N ASN A 56 4.28 6.69 -7.58
CA ASN A 56 5.51 6.41 -8.31
C ASN A 56 5.31 6.49 -9.83
N SER A 57 6.30 6.99 -10.57
CA SER A 57 6.28 7.01 -12.04
C SER A 57 6.28 5.58 -12.63
N PRO A 58 5.65 5.35 -13.81
CA PRO A 58 5.65 4.07 -14.52
C PRO A 58 7.03 3.46 -14.79
N THR A 59 8.08 4.28 -14.84
CA THR A 59 9.46 3.84 -15.08
C THR A 59 10.17 3.35 -13.82
N THR A 60 9.56 3.48 -12.64
CA THR A 60 10.13 3.02 -11.37
C THR A 60 9.92 1.53 -11.17
N LEU A 61 10.78 0.91 -10.37
CA LEU A 61 10.59 -0.47 -9.93
C LEU A 61 9.27 -0.63 -9.15
N TYR A 62 8.94 0.33 -8.28
CA TYR A 62 7.76 0.26 -7.43
C TYR A 62 6.45 0.23 -8.22
N TYR A 63 6.32 1.08 -9.24
CA TYR A 63 5.15 1.05 -10.13
C TYR A 63 5.04 -0.29 -10.85
N ARG A 64 6.13 -0.75 -11.48
CA ARG A 64 6.12 -2.03 -12.23
C ARG A 64 5.81 -3.22 -11.32
N THR A 65 6.36 -3.26 -10.11
CA THR A 65 6.06 -4.31 -9.14
C THR A 65 4.59 -4.25 -8.70
N ALA A 66 4.04 -3.07 -8.46
CA ALA A 66 2.62 -2.92 -8.10
C ALA A 66 1.69 -3.41 -9.23
N ARG A 67 2.01 -3.11 -10.50
CA ARG A 67 1.26 -3.62 -11.66
C ARG A 67 1.29 -5.14 -11.77
N LYS A 68 2.45 -5.77 -11.56
CA LYS A 68 2.58 -7.24 -11.54
C LYS A 68 1.83 -7.93 -10.41
N LEU A 69 1.55 -7.24 -9.31
CA LEU A 69 0.76 -7.77 -8.19
C LEU A 69 -0.75 -7.65 -8.43
N GLU A 70 -1.16 -6.84 -9.41
CA GLU A 70 -2.56 -6.67 -9.82
C GLU A 70 -3.00 -7.71 -10.86
N GLU A 71 -2.04 -8.30 -11.58
CA GLU A 71 -2.22 -9.41 -12.53
C GLU A 71 -2.46 -10.76 -11.83
#